data_AF-X1GU40-F1
#
_entry.id   AF-X1GU40-F1
#
_cell.length_a   1.000
_cell.length_b   1.000
_cell.length_c   1.000
_cell.angle_alpha   90.00
_cell.angle_beta   90.00
_cell.angle_gamma   90.00
#
_symmetry.space_group_name_H-M   'P 1'
#
loop_
_entity.id
_entity.type
_entity.pdbx_description
1 polymer ?
#
loop_
_entity_poly.entity_id
_entity_poly.type
_entity_poly.pdbx_seq_one_letter_code
_entity_poly.pdbx_strand_id
1 'polypeptide(L)'
;MTNGALISYRIDDDEKVKALLKKAGDKAKNLRVPLKRSGILMLASIDKNFRAEGRPTKWPPLSPMTIAMRRKKGRGAKILQDTGMGKASIAYKVVSNQEVQIGTSRDYMRKHQEGADIKIPARDIYPIKAKALHWISDGKDVFAMHVHQKERTARIPQRKFLLFQEEDKTD
;
A
#
# COMPACT_ATOMS: atom_id res chain seq x y z
N MET A 1 -32.47 -7.96 -7.72
CA MET A 1 -33.78 -7.86 -7.06
C MET A 1 -33.66 -8.45 -5.67
N THR A 2 -33.57 -7.62 -4.63
CA THR A 2 -33.62 -8.06 -3.23
C THR A 2 -35.01 -7.73 -2.69
N ASN A 3 -35.84 -8.76 -2.53
CA ASN A 3 -37.13 -8.69 -1.88
C ASN A 3 -36.92 -8.49 -0.37
N GLY A 4 -36.93 -7.25 0.09
CA GLY A 4 -36.94 -6.93 1.53
C GLY A 4 -38.37 -6.69 1.99
N ALA A 5 -38.88 -7.54 2.89
CA ALA A 5 -40.16 -7.29 3.55
C ALA A 5 -40.00 -6.10 4.52
N LEU A 6 -40.84 -5.08 4.35
CA LEU A 6 -40.92 -3.94 5.27
C LEU A 6 -41.68 -4.38 6.52
N ILE A 7 -40.95 -4.62 7.61
CA ILE A 7 -41.53 -4.96 8.91
C ILE A 7 -41.73 -3.66 9.68
N SER A 8 -42.99 -3.31 9.96
CA SER A 8 -43.34 -2.22 10.87
C SER A 8 -43.62 -2.78 12.26
N TYR A 9 -43.04 -2.16 13.28
CA TYR A 9 -43.26 -2.49 14.69
C TYR A 9 -43.71 -1.25 15.45
N ARG A 10 -44.69 -1.40 16.35
CA ARG A 10 -45.17 -0.36 17.25
C ARG A 10 -44.69 -0.71 18.66
N ILE A 11 -44.01 0.23 19.32
CA ILE A 11 -43.53 0.07 20.69
C ILE A 11 -44.51 0.81 21.59
N ASP A 12 -45.35 0.05 22.29
CA ASP A 12 -46.33 0.60 23.23
C ASP A 12 -45.67 0.76 24.61
N ASP A 13 -45.65 2.01 25.10
CA ASP A 13 -45.32 2.46 26.46
C ASP A 13 -44.11 1.89 27.22
N ASP A 14 -43.11 1.37 26.51
CA ASP A 14 -41.81 1.04 27.13
C ASP A 14 -40.83 2.22 27.06
N GLU A 15 -40.77 3.01 28.14
CA GLU A 15 -39.80 4.11 28.27
C GLU A 15 -38.34 3.65 28.19
N LYS A 16 -38.02 2.44 28.68
CA LYS A 16 -36.65 1.91 28.65
C LYS A 16 -36.23 1.61 27.21
N VAL A 17 -37.12 1.01 26.42
CA VAL A 17 -36.86 0.73 24.99
C VAL A 17 -36.72 2.04 24.20
N LYS A 18 -37.62 3.01 24.42
CA LYS A 18 -37.52 4.35 23.79
C LYS A 18 -36.19 5.04 24.14
N ALA A 19 -35.76 4.98 25.40
CA ALA A 19 -34.49 5.55 25.85
C ALA A 19 -33.27 4.85 25.22
N LEU A 20 -33.29 3.51 25.12
CA LEU A 20 -32.23 2.74 24.47
C LEU A 20 -32.14 3.05 22.97
N LEU A 21 -33.26 3.12 22.26
CA LEU A 21 -33.30 3.48 20.84
C LEU A 21 -32.80 4.90 20.59
N LYS A 22 -33.19 5.85 21.45
CA LYS A 22 -32.68 7.23 21.38
C LYS A 22 -31.17 7.26 21.58
N LYS A 23 -30.65 6.55 22.60
CA LYS A 23 -29.21 6.44 22.87
C LYS A 23 -28.45 5.76 21.72
N ALA A 24 -29.04 4.74 21.09
CA ALA A 24 -28.46 4.07 19.91
C ALA A 24 -28.44 5.01 18.70
N GLY A 25 -29.55 5.70 18.42
CA GLY A 25 -29.65 6.70 17.35
C GLY A 25 -28.68 7.86 17.55
N ASP A 26 -28.53 8.37 18.77
CA ASP A 26 -27.60 9.45 19.08
C ASP A 26 -26.13 9.03 18.92
N LYS A 27 -25.80 7.77 19.26
CA LYS A 27 -24.47 7.20 18.96
C LYS A 27 -24.27 7.00 17.46
N ALA A 28 -25.30 6.58 16.73
CA ALA A 28 -25.22 6.36 15.29
C ALA A 28 -25.05 7.66 14.49
N LYS A 29 -25.52 8.80 15.02
CA LYS A 29 -25.31 10.13 14.41
C LYS A 29 -23.83 10.53 14.36
N ASN A 30 -23.01 10.04 15.28
CA ASN A 30 -21.59 10.41 15.37
C ASN A 30 -20.70 9.16 15.36
N LEU A 31 -20.39 8.67 14.16
CA LEU A 31 -19.46 7.55 14.00
C LEU A 31 -17.99 8.00 14.03
N ARG A 32 -17.66 9.25 14.39
CA ARG A 32 -16.25 9.70 14.40
C ARG A 32 -15.37 8.83 15.30
N VAL A 33 -15.88 8.45 16.48
CA VAL A 33 -15.13 7.59 17.42
C VAL A 33 -14.90 6.19 16.85
N PRO A 34 -15.93 5.43 16.41
CA PRO A 34 -15.69 4.13 15.79
C PRO A 34 -14.86 4.23 14.50
N LEU A 35 -15.07 5.23 13.64
CA LEU A 35 -14.28 5.44 12.42
C LEU A 35 -12.80 5.71 12.72
N LYS A 36 -12.50 6.48 13.77
CA LYS A 36 -11.12 6.70 14.23
C LYS A 36 -10.48 5.38 14.66
N ARG A 37 -11.21 4.53 15.41
CA ARG A 37 -10.73 3.19 15.79
C ARG A 37 -10.49 2.33 14.56
N SER A 38 -11.40 2.31 13.59
CA SER A 38 -11.22 1.59 12.33
C SER A 38 -9.98 2.05 11.56
N GLY A 39 -9.72 3.36 11.52
CA GLY A 39 -8.51 3.92 10.91
C GLY A 39 -7.23 3.43 11.60
N ILE A 40 -7.21 3.39 12.94
CA ILE A 40 -6.09 2.87 13.73
C ILE A 40 -5.88 1.37 13.47
N LEU A 41 -6.95 0.58 13.50
CA LEU A 41 -6.90 -0.86 13.23
C LEU A 41 -6.36 -1.15 11.83
N MET A 42 -6.81 -0.40 10.83
CA MET A 42 -6.30 -0.54 9.47
C MET A 42 -4.81 -0.17 9.37
N LEU A 43 -4.36 0.89 10.04
CA LEU A 43 -2.92 1.22 10.09
C LEU A 43 -2.10 0.09 10.74
N ALA A 44 -2.62 -0.53 11.79
CA ALA A 44 -1.96 -1.67 12.44
C ALA A 44 -1.89 -2.89 11.50
N SER A 45 -2.98 -3.22 10.81
CA SER A 45 -3.01 -4.26 9.76
C SER A 45 -1.98 -4.00 8.67
N ILE A 46 -1.91 -2.75 8.17
CA ILE A 46 -0.94 -2.34 7.16
C ILE A 46 0.49 -2.54 7.70
N ASP A 47 0.78 -2.12 8.93
CA ASP A 47 2.10 -2.33 9.55
C ASP A 47 2.47 -3.82 9.63
N LYS A 48 1.57 -4.69 10.09
CA LYS A 48 1.76 -6.15 10.09
C LYS A 48 2.04 -6.67 8.67
N ASN A 49 1.29 -6.20 7.67
CA ASN A 49 1.47 -6.58 6.27
C ASN A 49 2.87 -6.20 5.74
N PHE A 50 3.34 -4.99 6.03
CA PHE A 50 4.71 -4.57 5.71
C PHE A 50 5.76 -5.42 6.44
N ARG A 51 5.57 -5.71 7.73
CA ARG A 51 6.53 -6.53 8.51
C ARG A 51 6.68 -7.94 7.94
N ALA A 52 5.58 -8.54 7.49
CA ALA A 52 5.55 -9.87 6.88
C ALA A 52 5.93 -9.90 5.39
N GLU A 53 6.09 -8.71 4.77
CA GLU A 53 6.32 -8.53 3.33
C GLU A 53 5.21 -9.10 2.44
N GLY A 54 3.96 -8.94 2.88
CA GLY A 54 2.76 -9.42 2.19
C GLY A 54 1.98 -10.45 3.00
N ARG A 55 0.67 -10.21 3.17
CA ARG A 55 -0.33 -11.10 3.76
C ARG A 55 -1.61 -11.11 2.89
N PRO A 56 -2.30 -12.26 2.76
CA PRO A 56 -1.92 -13.57 3.28
C PRO A 56 -0.81 -14.21 2.42
N THR A 57 -0.73 -13.80 1.14
CA THR A 57 0.34 -14.17 0.23
C THR A 57 1.46 -13.14 0.28
N LYS A 58 2.71 -13.63 0.30
CA LYS A 58 3.89 -12.75 0.26
C LYS A 58 3.99 -12.01 -1.06
N TRP A 59 4.54 -10.81 -1.01
CA TRP A 59 4.80 -10.01 -2.20
C TRP A 59 5.89 -10.64 -3.08
N PRO A 60 5.85 -10.37 -4.40
CA PRO A 60 6.90 -10.84 -5.29
C PRO A 60 8.28 -10.34 -4.86
N PRO A 61 9.28 -11.25 -4.81
CA PRO A 61 10.60 -10.94 -4.26
C PRO A 61 11.32 -9.87 -5.09
N LEU A 62 12.32 -9.23 -4.48
CA LEU A 62 13.23 -8.36 -5.20
C LEU A 62 14.21 -9.19 -6.03
N SER A 63 14.69 -8.61 -7.14
CA SER A 63 15.72 -9.27 -7.94
C SER A 63 17.02 -9.46 -7.13
N PRO A 64 17.79 -10.54 -7.38
CA PRO A 64 19.05 -10.79 -6.68
C PRO A 64 20.02 -9.61 -6.76
N MET A 65 20.09 -8.97 -7.94
CA MET A 65 20.90 -7.77 -8.17
C MET A 65 20.47 -6.60 -7.28
N THR A 66 19.16 -6.36 -7.11
CA THR A 66 18.65 -5.29 -6.24
C THR A 66 19.03 -5.56 -4.78
N ILE A 67 18.91 -6.82 -4.34
CA ILE A 67 19.28 -7.24 -2.98
C ILE A 67 20.78 -7.03 -2.74
N ALA A 68 21.63 -7.49 -3.66
CA ALA A 68 23.08 -7.31 -3.59
C ALA A 68 23.47 -5.82 -3.54
N MET A 69 22.85 -4.99 -4.39
CA MET A 69 23.11 -3.55 -4.43
C MET A 69 22.74 -2.86 -3.11
N ARG A 70 21.60 -3.22 -2.51
CA ARG A 70 21.18 -2.65 -1.21
C ARG A 70 22.11 -3.06 -0.08
N ARG A 71 22.49 -4.35 -0.03
CA ARG A 71 23.46 -4.86 0.96
C ARG A 71 24.80 -4.14 0.85
N LYS A 72 25.30 -3.92 -0.37
CA LYS A 72 26.54 -3.15 -0.61
C LYS A 72 26.47 -1.71 -0.09
N LYS A 73 25.28 -1.10 -0.11
CA LYS A 73 25.03 0.25 0.41
C LYS A 73 24.68 0.28 1.91
N GLY A 74 24.77 -0.85 2.62
CA GLY A 74 24.40 -0.96 4.03
C GLY A 74 22.90 -0.81 4.29
N ARG A 75 22.06 -0.96 3.28
CA ARG A 75 20.60 -0.82 3.42
C ARG A 75 19.91 -2.16 3.62
N GLY A 76 18.73 -2.10 4.25
CA GLY A 76 17.87 -3.27 4.44
C GLY A 76 17.39 -3.88 3.11
N ALA A 77 17.27 -5.20 3.08
CA ALA A 77 16.75 -5.92 1.92
C ALA A 77 15.21 -6.01 1.90
N LYS A 78 14.52 -5.36 2.86
CA LYS A 78 13.07 -5.47 3.00
C LYS A 78 12.30 -4.82 1.86
N ILE A 79 11.22 -5.46 1.45
CA ILE A 79 10.38 -4.99 0.35
C ILE A 79 9.61 -3.74 0.78
N LEU A 80 9.64 -2.69 -0.06
CA LEU A 80 9.03 -1.38 0.18
C LEU A 80 9.45 -0.67 1.48
N GLN A 81 10.56 -1.09 2.08
CA GLN A 81 11.05 -0.61 3.38
C GLN A 81 12.54 -0.21 3.34
N ASP A 82 13.07 0.13 2.17
CA ASP A 82 14.47 0.57 2.03
C ASP A 82 14.75 1.82 2.88
N THR A 83 13.93 2.86 2.70
CA THR A 83 13.99 4.12 3.49
C THR A 83 12.85 4.24 4.49
N GLY A 84 11.84 3.36 4.42
CA GLY A 84 10.62 3.43 5.24
C GLY A 84 9.65 4.58 4.90
N MET A 85 10.04 5.53 4.05
CA MET A 85 9.22 6.73 3.75
C MET A 85 7.85 6.41 3.14
N GLY A 86 7.78 5.39 2.28
CA GLY A 86 6.51 4.97 1.66
C GLY A 86 5.51 4.51 2.71
N LYS A 87 5.92 3.62 3.61
CA LYS A 87 5.13 3.16 4.74
C LYS A 87 4.76 4.30 5.69
N ALA A 88 5.73 5.14 6.05
CA ALA A 88 5.52 6.27 6.97
C ALA A 88 4.54 7.33 6.43
N SER A 89 4.37 7.41 5.10
CA SER A 89 3.42 8.33 4.47
C SER A 89 1.96 7.86 4.50
N ILE A 90 1.70 6.64 4.97
CA ILE A 90 0.34 6.10 5.03
C ILE A 90 -0.35 6.66 6.27
N ALA A 91 -1.49 7.32 6.07
CA ALA A 91 -2.27 7.94 7.13
C ALA A 91 -3.76 7.69 6.91
N TYR A 92 -4.54 7.82 7.99
CA TYR A 92 -6.00 7.90 7.92
C TYR A 92 -6.48 9.32 8.23
N LYS A 93 -7.62 9.69 7.64
CA LYS A 93 -8.33 10.94 7.90
C LYS A 93 -9.82 10.65 8.01
N VAL A 94 -10.44 11.07 9.10
CA VAL A 94 -11.91 11.05 9.24
C VAL A 94 -12.43 12.29 8.53
N VAL A 95 -13.13 12.09 7.41
CA VAL A 95 -13.61 13.18 6.54
C VAL A 95 -14.99 13.66 6.98
N SER A 96 -15.85 12.73 7.38
CA SER A 96 -17.22 13.02 7.81
C SER A 96 -17.58 12.21 9.05
N ASN A 97 -18.81 12.38 9.54
CA ASN A 97 -19.33 11.58 10.64
C ASN A 97 -19.61 10.12 10.25
N GLN A 98 -19.43 9.75 8.97
CA GLN A 98 -19.71 8.41 8.44
C GLN A 98 -18.58 7.86 7.55
N GLU A 99 -17.54 8.64 7.25
CA GLU A 99 -16.48 8.25 6.33
C GLU A 99 -15.07 8.44 6.91
N VAL A 100 -14.23 7.43 6.71
CA VAL A 100 -12.79 7.46 6.96
C VAL A 100 -12.04 7.15 5.67
N GLN A 101 -11.08 8.00 5.33
CA GLN A 101 -10.18 7.81 4.20
C GLN A 101 -8.83 7.31 4.70
N ILE A 102 -8.23 6.36 3.98
CA ILE A 102 -6.94 5.76 4.33
C ILE A 102 -6.12 5.68 3.06
N GLY A 103 -4.90 6.20 3.09
CA GLY A 103 -4.07 6.26 1.90
C GLY A 103 -2.72 6.89 2.15
N THR A 104 -2.06 7.27 1.06
CA THR A 104 -0.71 7.87 1.05
C THR A 104 -0.70 9.03 0.08
N SER A 105 0.10 10.05 0.40
CA SER A 105 0.35 11.20 -0.49
C SER A 105 1.36 10.90 -1.61
N ARG A 106 1.96 9.70 -1.63
CA ARG A 106 3.00 9.32 -2.59
C ARG A 106 2.41 8.60 -3.79
N ASP A 107 2.52 9.21 -4.97
CA ASP A 107 2.02 8.68 -6.25
C ASP A 107 2.58 7.29 -6.58
N TYR A 108 3.87 7.05 -6.34
CA TYR A 108 4.52 5.77 -6.63
C TYR A 108 3.99 4.61 -5.79
N MET A 109 3.40 4.89 -4.62
CA MET A 109 2.79 3.85 -3.79
C MET A 109 1.52 3.28 -4.42
N ARG A 110 0.77 4.08 -5.20
CA ARG A 110 -0.37 3.60 -5.99
C ARG A 110 0.08 2.53 -7.00
N LYS A 111 1.18 2.81 -7.71
CA LYS A 111 1.78 1.86 -8.66
C LYS A 111 2.21 0.55 -8.00
N HIS A 112 2.65 0.61 -6.75
CA HIS A 112 2.93 -0.61 -5.98
C HIS A 112 1.67 -1.32 -5.48
N GLN A 113 0.63 -0.59 -5.07
CA GLN A 113 -0.64 -1.16 -4.59
C GLN A 113 -1.39 -1.94 -5.68
N GLU A 114 -1.42 -1.38 -6.89
CA GLU A 114 -2.20 -1.90 -8.03
C GLU A 114 -1.34 -2.72 -8.99
N GLY A 115 -0.02 -2.52 -8.98
CA GLY A 115 0.85 -2.91 -10.08
C GLY A 115 0.82 -1.84 -11.18
N ALA A 116 1.89 -1.75 -11.96
CA ALA A 116 1.95 -0.78 -13.05
C ALA A 116 2.95 -1.23 -14.12
N ASP A 117 2.63 -0.92 -15.36
CA ASP A 117 3.57 -1.01 -16.47
C ASP A 117 4.12 0.40 -16.77
N ILE A 118 5.44 0.54 -16.64
CA ILE A 118 6.12 1.82 -16.91
C ILE A 118 6.74 1.75 -18.29
N LYS A 119 6.25 2.59 -19.21
CA LYS A 119 6.91 2.82 -20.50
C LYS A 119 8.17 3.65 -20.26
N ILE A 120 9.32 3.07 -20.58
CA ILE A 120 10.62 3.74 -20.55
C ILE A 120 10.96 4.09 -22.01
N PRO A 121 11.04 5.39 -22.35
CA PRO A 121 11.36 5.81 -23.72
C PRO A 121 12.79 5.39 -24.09
N ALA A 122 13.03 5.28 -25.39
CA ALA A 122 14.37 5.10 -25.91
C ALA A 122 15.26 6.27 -25.45
N ARG A 123 16.51 5.96 -25.09
CA ARG A 123 17.48 6.97 -24.66
C ARG A 123 18.89 6.54 -24.95
N ASP A 124 19.71 7.52 -25.28
CA ASP A 124 21.15 7.35 -25.43
C ASP A 124 21.85 7.69 -24.11
N ILE A 125 22.80 6.84 -23.74
CA ILE A 125 23.61 7.01 -22.54
C ILE A 125 25.05 7.30 -22.96
N TYR A 126 25.57 8.43 -22.48
CA TYR A 126 26.95 8.85 -22.66
C TYR A 126 27.67 8.82 -21.31
N PRO A 127 28.89 8.24 -21.22
CA PRO A 127 29.69 8.26 -20.01
C PRO A 127 30.24 9.67 -19.74
N ILE A 128 30.12 10.12 -18.49
CA ILE A 128 30.82 11.35 -18.04
C ILE A 128 32.34 11.11 -17.94
N LYS A 129 32.75 9.89 -17.56
CA LYS A 129 34.16 9.45 -17.53
C LYS A 129 34.28 8.17 -18.33
N ALA A 130 35.34 8.01 -19.13
CA ALA A 130 35.53 6.86 -20.01
C ALA A 130 35.34 5.48 -19.33
N LYS A 131 35.74 5.35 -18.06
CA LYS A 131 35.61 4.10 -17.28
C LYS A 131 34.23 3.91 -16.61
N ALA A 132 33.31 4.85 -16.73
CA ALA A 132 32.03 4.81 -16.01
C ALA A 132 30.99 3.91 -16.69
N LEU A 133 31.02 3.80 -18.01
CA LEU A 133 30.13 2.94 -18.78
C LEU A 133 30.87 1.66 -19.17
N HIS A 134 30.90 0.73 -18.22
CA HIS A 134 31.64 -0.51 -18.27
C HIS A 134 30.75 -1.68 -17.85
N TRP A 135 30.85 -2.80 -18.57
CA TRP A 135 30.25 -4.07 -18.17
C TRP A 135 31.08 -5.24 -18.70
N ILE A 136 30.83 -6.42 -18.15
CA ILE A 136 31.49 -7.65 -18.57
C ILE A 136 30.58 -8.35 -19.59
N SER A 137 31.12 -8.64 -20.77
CA SER A 137 30.45 -9.44 -21.81
C SER A 137 31.41 -10.55 -22.23
N ASP A 138 30.95 -11.80 -22.21
CA ASP A 138 31.76 -12.98 -22.57
C ASP A 138 33.13 -13.05 -21.88
N GLY A 139 33.17 -12.68 -20.59
CA GLY A 139 34.38 -12.67 -19.77
C GLY A 139 35.38 -11.55 -20.09
N LYS A 140 35.04 -10.62 -21.00
CA LYS A 140 35.87 -9.46 -21.36
C LYS A 140 35.27 -8.18 -20.82
N ASP A 141 36.15 -7.27 -20.40
CA ASP A 141 35.79 -5.91 -20.02
C ASP A 141 35.43 -5.08 -21.26
N VAL A 142 34.17 -4.66 -21.33
CA VAL A 142 33.67 -3.79 -22.41
C VAL A 142 33.46 -2.39 -21.86
N PHE A 143 34.13 -1.41 -22.48
CA PHE A 143 33.93 0.02 -22.22
C PHE A 143 33.26 0.65 -23.44
N ALA A 144 32.15 1.35 -23.23
CA ALA A 144 31.43 1.99 -24.32
C ALA A 144 31.43 3.51 -24.16
N MET A 145 31.62 4.22 -25.27
CA MET A 145 31.47 5.68 -25.31
C MET A 145 30.03 6.13 -25.57
N HIS A 146 29.18 5.20 -26.00
CA HIS A 146 27.77 5.43 -26.28
C HIS A 146 27.01 4.11 -26.20
N VAL A 147 25.83 4.12 -25.56
CA VAL A 147 24.90 2.99 -25.56
C VAL A 147 23.50 3.48 -25.87
N HIS A 148 22.93 2.97 -26.95
CA HIS A 148 21.53 3.18 -27.27
C HIS A 148 20.64 2.17 -26.53
N GLN A 149 19.80 2.64 -25.61
CA GLN A 149 18.75 1.82 -25.01
C GLN A 149 17.45 2.00 -25.79
N LYS A 150 16.98 0.92 -26.42
CA LYS A 150 15.65 0.88 -27.06
C LYS A 150 14.55 1.13 -26.04
N GLU A 151 13.39 1.60 -26.53
CA GLU A 151 12.20 1.71 -25.71
C GLU A 151 11.83 0.35 -25.12
N ARG A 152 11.37 0.35 -23.87
CA ARG A 152 10.96 -0.88 -23.19
C ARG A 152 9.90 -0.59 -22.15
N THR A 153 9.12 -1.60 -21.83
CA THR A 153 8.15 -1.56 -20.76
C THR A 153 8.69 -2.31 -19.55
N ALA A 154 8.73 -1.66 -18.39
CA ALA A 154 9.09 -2.29 -17.13
C ALA A 154 7.83 -2.60 -16.33
N ARG A 155 7.59 -3.90 -16.10
CA ARG A 155 6.45 -4.37 -15.30
C ARG A 155 6.77 -4.33 -13.82
N ILE A 156 6.02 -3.55 -13.07
CA ILE A 156 6.07 -3.52 -11.60
C ILE A 156 5.01 -4.49 -11.06
N PRO A 157 5.41 -5.53 -10.31
CA PRO A 157 4.46 -6.44 -9.73
C PRO A 157 3.58 -5.75 -8.68
N GLN A 158 2.34 -6.19 -8.59
CA GLN A 158 1.42 -5.75 -7.56
C GLN A 158 1.91 -6.19 -6.17
N ARG A 159 1.89 -5.26 -5.22
CA ARG A 159 2.20 -5.44 -3.80
C ARG A 159 1.12 -4.79 -2.97
N LYS A 160 -0.03 -5.46 -2.90
CA LYS A 160 -1.20 -4.94 -2.19
C LYS A 160 -0.89 -4.81 -0.70
N PHE A 161 -0.84 -3.58 -0.19
CA PHE A 161 -0.55 -3.26 1.21
C PHE A 161 -1.76 -2.71 1.97
N LEU A 162 -2.69 -2.00 1.31
CA LEU A 162 -3.97 -1.59 1.91
C LEU A 162 -4.93 -2.78 1.94
N LEU A 163 -4.83 -3.60 2.99
CA LEU A 163 -5.66 -4.78 3.22
C LEU A 163 -6.03 -4.84 4.71
N PHE A 164 -7.23 -5.35 4.97
CA PHE A 164 -7.69 -5.74 6.29
C PHE A 164 -8.02 -7.23 6.24
N GLN A 165 -7.55 -7.99 7.22
CA GLN A 165 -7.75 -9.43 7.26
C GLN A 165 -8.64 -9.81 8.44
N GLU A 166 -9.24 -10.99 8.37
CA GLU A 166 -10.04 -11.54 9.47
C GLU A 166 -9.23 -11.67 10.76
N GLU A 167 -7.94 -12.01 10.65
CA GLU A 167 -6.99 -12.08 11.76
C GLU A 167 -6.78 -10.75 12.50
N ASP A 168 -7.14 -9.62 11.88
CA ASP A 168 -6.98 -8.29 12.47
C ASP A 168 -8.28 -7.78 13.13
N LYS A 169 -9.36 -8.59 13.16
CA LYS A 169 -10.61 -8.26 13.86
C LYS A 169 -10.54 -8.49 15.37
N THR A 170 -9.62 -9.33 15.82
CA THR A 170 -9.55 -9.83 17.21
C THR A 170 -8.60 -9.03 18.11
N ASP A 171 -7.82 -8.11 17.55
CA ASP A 171 -6.92 -7.19 18.26
C ASP A 171 -7.60 -5.83 18.51
#